data_AF-A0A0F9R8W6-F1
#
_entry.id   AF-A0A0F9R8W6-F1
#
_cell.length_a   1.000
_cell.length_b   1.000
_cell.length_c   1.000
_cell.angle_alpha   90.00
_cell.angle_beta   90.00
_cell.angle_gamma   90.00
#
_symmetry.space_group_name_H-M   'P 1'
#
loop_
_entity.id
_entity.type
_entity.pdbx_description
1 polymer ?
#
loop_
_entity_poly.entity_id
_entity_poly.type
_entity_poly.pdbx_seq_one_letter_code
_entity_poly.pdbx_strand_id
1 'polypeptide(L)'
;GHALLLVLIIFAWTPPHFWALAIHRKEEYAKAGIPMLPVTHGNKFTELHILLYTLILLAVSLLPFVTGMSGWIYLAGAMVLGLRFLQYAVRLLRGDDRRVALKTFKFSITYLMVLFVVLLVDHYVFF
;
A
#
# COMPACT_ATOMS: atom_id res chain seq x y z
N GLY A 1 8.32 7.60 21.35
CA GLY A 1 8.46 6.37 20.54
C GLY A 1 7.58 6.30 19.30
N HIS A 2 6.79 7.33 18.97
CA HIS A 2 5.75 7.26 17.93
C HIS A 2 6.25 7.35 16.48
N ALA A 3 7.43 7.93 16.23
CA ALA A 3 7.99 8.05 14.88
C ALA A 3 8.27 6.68 14.23
N LEU A 4 8.57 5.65 15.02
CA LEU A 4 8.80 4.29 14.52
C LEU A 4 7.54 3.70 13.84
N LEU A 5 6.34 4.07 14.28
CA LEU A 5 5.09 3.61 13.67
C LEU A 5 4.93 4.16 12.25
N LEU A 6 5.23 5.45 12.04
CA LEU A 6 5.19 6.07 10.72
C LEU A 6 6.22 5.44 9.78
N VAL A 7 7.43 5.16 10.29
CA VAL A 7 8.46 4.44 9.54
C VAL A 7 7.98 3.04 9.16
N LEU A 8 7.34 2.31 10.08
CA LEU A 8 6.75 0.99 9.80
C LEU A 8 5.66 1.05 8.72
N ILE A 9 4.81 2.07 8.73
CA ILE A 9 3.78 2.28 7.69
C ILE A 9 4.44 2.48 6.32
N ILE A 10 5.42 3.38 6.22
CA ILE A 10 6.14 3.64 4.96
C ILE A 10 6.88 2.38 4.50
N PHE A 11 7.52 1.67 5.42
CA PHE A 11 8.24 0.44 5.13
C PHE A 11 7.29 -0.66 4.62
N ALA A 12 6.13 -0.86 5.25
CA ALA A 12 5.12 -1.83 4.81
C ALA A 12 4.45 -1.42 3.48
N TRP A 13 4.36 -0.12 3.21
CA TRP A 13 3.78 0.44 1.98
C TRP A 13 4.71 0.35 0.75
N THR A 14 6.03 0.37 0.97
CA THR A 14 7.02 0.40 -0.11
C THR A 14 6.98 -0.84 -1.01
N PRO A 15 6.94 -2.08 -0.49
CA PRO A 15 6.84 -3.28 -1.31
C PRO A 15 5.60 -3.33 -2.23
N PRO A 16 4.35 -3.16 -1.73
CA PRO A 16 3.18 -3.22 -2.61
C PRO A 16 3.15 -2.08 -3.62
N HIS A 17 3.66 -0.90 -3.27
CA HIS A 17 3.83 0.22 -4.19
C HIS A 17 4.79 -0.11 -5.34
N PHE A 18 6.01 -0.55 -5.02
CA PHE A 18 7.05 -0.84 -6.00
C PHE A 18 6.71 -2.04 -6.89
N TRP A 19 6.12 -3.08 -6.30
CA TRP A 19 5.72 -4.28 -7.05
C TRP A 19 4.60 -4.02 -8.05
N ALA A 20 3.66 -3.13 -7.74
CA ALA A 20 2.63 -2.71 -8.69
C ALA A 20 3.26 -2.05 -9.94
N LEU A 21 4.29 -1.21 -9.75
CA LEU A 21 5.05 -0.63 -10.85
C LEU A 21 5.85 -1.69 -11.62
N ALA A 22 6.48 -2.61 -10.90
CA ALA A 22 7.25 -3.72 -11.48
C ALA A 22 6.42 -4.61 -12.39
N ILE A 23 5.16 -4.89 -12.02
CA ILE A 23 4.21 -5.65 -12.86
C ILE A 23 3.92 -4.87 -14.15
N HIS A 24 3.65 -3.57 -14.06
CA HIS A 24 3.31 -2.76 -15.22
C HIS A 24 4.49 -2.64 -16.20
N ARG A 25 5.68 -2.32 -15.67
CA ARG A 25 6.94 -2.12 -16.40
C ARG A 25 7.76 -3.40 -16.58
N LYS A 26 7.16 -4.58 -16.37
CA LYS A 26 7.86 -5.88 -16.40
C LYS A 26 8.73 -6.08 -17.64
N GLU A 27 8.21 -5.75 -18.82
CA GLU A 27 8.94 -5.91 -20.09
C GLU A 27 10.17 -5.02 -20.18
N GLU A 28 10.10 -3.80 -19.63
CA GLU A 28 11.25 -2.88 -19.58
C GLU A 28 12.31 -3.42 -18.62
N TYR A 29 11.90 -3.92 -17.45
CA TYR A 29 12.82 -4.54 -16.49
C TYR A 29 13.47 -5.82 -17.03
N ALA A 30 12.71 -6.65 -17.75
CA ALA A 30 13.23 -7.85 -18.41
C ALA A 30 14.24 -7.50 -19.51
N LYS A 31 13.96 -6.47 -20.33
CA LYS A 31 14.90 -5.97 -21.36
C LYS A 31 16.17 -5.37 -20.75
N ALA A 32 16.06 -4.72 -19.59
CA ALA A 32 17.19 -4.16 -18.86
C ALA A 32 17.98 -5.19 -18.02
N GLY A 33 17.55 -6.46 -18.00
CA GLY A 33 18.20 -7.52 -17.23
C GLY A 33 18.04 -7.37 -15.71
N ILE A 34 17.05 -6.60 -15.23
CA ILE A 34 16.82 -6.37 -13.80
C ILE A 34 15.94 -7.49 -13.24
N PRO A 35 16.44 -8.33 -12.31
CA PRO A 35 15.69 -9.45 -11.74
C PRO A 35 14.70 -8.94 -10.68
N MET A 36 13.51 -8.57 -11.13
CA MET A 36 12.37 -8.19 -10.29
C MET A 36 11.47 -9.41 -10.03
N LEU A 37 10.79 -9.48 -8.88
CA LEU A 37 9.82 -10.55 -8.56
C LEU A 37 8.88 -10.93 -9.72
N PRO A 38 8.26 -9.99 -10.47
CA PRO A 38 7.41 -10.33 -11.60
C PRO A 38 8.16 -10.90 -12.81
N VAL A 39 9.47 -10.61 -12.94
CA VAL A 39 10.35 -11.12 -14.00
C VAL A 39 10.82 -12.55 -13.68
N THR A 40 11.14 -12.83 -12.41
CA THR A 40 11.70 -14.13 -11.98
C THR A 40 10.62 -15.16 -11.63
N HIS A 41 9.56 -14.76 -10.91
CA HIS A 41 8.52 -15.66 -10.37
C HIS A 41 7.15 -15.46 -11.02
N GLY A 42 7.02 -14.50 -11.95
CA GLY A 42 5.80 -14.21 -12.67
C GLY A 42 4.85 -13.24 -11.95
N ASN A 43 3.82 -12.80 -12.69
CA ASN A 43 2.93 -11.73 -12.25
C ASN A 43 2.06 -12.18 -11.07
N LYS A 44 1.43 -13.35 -11.16
CA LYS A 44 0.53 -13.89 -10.12
C LYS A 44 1.19 -13.97 -8.74
N PHE A 45 2.46 -14.37 -8.69
CA PHE A 45 3.20 -14.45 -7.42
C PHE A 45 3.40 -13.05 -6.81
N THR A 46 3.74 -12.07 -7.65
CA THR A 46 3.92 -10.68 -7.25
C THR A 46 2.59 -10.04 -6.81
N GLU A 47 1.50 -10.34 -7.52
CA GLU A 47 0.14 -9.88 -7.19
C GLU A 47 -0.32 -10.41 -5.83
N LEU A 48 -0.03 -11.69 -5.54
CA LEU A 48 -0.32 -12.28 -4.23
C LEU A 48 0.47 -11.58 -3.12
N HIS A 49 1.74 -11.29 -3.36
CA HIS A 49 2.58 -10.55 -2.42
C HIS A 49 2.06 -9.12 -2.20
N ILE A 50 1.61 -8.42 -3.24
CA ILE A 50 0.96 -7.12 -3.11
C ILE A 50 -0.26 -7.22 -2.20
N LEU A 51 -1.10 -8.25 -2.37
CA LEU A 51 -2.28 -8.46 -1.54
C LEU A 51 -1.93 -8.76 -0.07
N LEU A 52 -0.97 -9.66 0.18
CA LEU A 52 -0.52 -9.98 1.53
C LEU A 52 0.09 -8.76 2.23
N TYR A 53 0.96 -8.01 1.55
CA TYR A 53 1.56 -6.80 2.11
C TYR A 53 0.55 -5.67 2.27
N THR A 54 -0.48 -5.58 1.42
CA THR A 54 -1.60 -4.66 1.61
C THR A 54 -2.36 -4.96 2.90
N LEU A 55 -2.55 -6.25 3.23
CA LEU A 55 -3.18 -6.65 4.48
C LEU A 55 -2.30 -6.31 5.70
N ILE A 56 -0.99 -6.53 5.60
CA ILE A 56 -0.02 -6.12 6.62
C ILE A 56 -0.03 -4.60 6.78
N LEU A 57 -0.02 -3.84 5.68
CA LEU A 57 -0.11 -2.39 5.69
C LEU A 57 -1.38 -1.91 6.38
N LEU A 58 -2.52 -2.54 6.12
CA LEU A 58 -3.77 -2.25 6.82
C LEU A 58 -3.61 -2.48 8.33
N ALA A 59 -3.07 -3.64 8.75
CA ALA A 59 -2.83 -3.93 10.17
C ALA A 59 -1.87 -2.91 10.82
N VAL A 60 -0.78 -2.57 10.14
CA VAL A 60 0.21 -1.58 10.61
C VAL A 60 -0.40 -0.18 10.67
N SER A 61 -1.28 0.19 9.72
CA SER A 61 -2.01 1.45 9.74
C SER A 61 -3.04 1.55 10.86
N LEU A 62 -3.39 0.45 11.53
CA LEU A 62 -4.26 0.49 12.71
C LEU A 62 -3.46 0.67 14.01
N LEU A 63 -2.15 0.42 14.00
CA LEU A 63 -1.29 0.57 15.19
C LEU A 63 -1.29 1.99 15.79
N PRO A 64 -1.28 3.09 15.01
CA PRO A 64 -1.37 4.43 15.58
C PRO A 64 -2.64 4.65 16.40
N PHE A 65 -3.76 4.06 16.00
CA PHE A 65 -5.00 4.09 16.78
C PHE A 65 -4.89 3.23 18.05
N VAL A 66 -4.42 1.98 17.93
CA VAL A 66 -4.30 1.05 19.09
C VAL A 66 -3.32 1.57 20.15
N THR A 67 -2.26 2.26 19.73
CA THR A 67 -1.27 2.86 20.64
C THR A 67 -1.72 4.18 21.25
N GLY A 68 -2.94 4.65 20.94
CA GLY A 68 -3.50 5.91 21.45
C GLY A 68 -2.86 7.16 20.86
N MET A 69 -2.12 7.03 19.75
CA MET A 69 -1.51 8.14 19.04
C MET A 69 -2.52 8.90 18.16
N SER A 70 -3.60 8.23 17.77
CA SER A 70 -4.62 8.76 16.86
C SER A 70 -6.03 8.39 17.35
N GLY A 71 -6.99 9.26 17.09
CA GLY A 71 -8.40 9.12 17.43
C GLY A 71 -9.22 8.39 16.37
N TRP A 72 -10.53 8.48 16.54
CA TRP A 72 -11.52 7.76 15.72
C TRP A 72 -11.60 8.28 14.27
N ILE A 73 -11.21 9.54 14.01
CA ILE A 73 -11.19 10.09 12.65
C ILE A 73 -10.11 9.38 11.83
N TYR A 74 -8.93 9.18 12.43
CA TYR A 74 -7.87 8.40 11.81
C TYR A 74 -8.29 6.97 11.52
N LEU A 75 -8.92 6.28 12.48
CA LEU A 75 -9.39 4.92 12.30
C LEU A 75 -10.34 4.78 11.09
N ALA A 76 -11.33 5.67 11.00
CA ALA A 76 -12.28 5.68 9.89
C ALA A 76 -11.58 5.91 8.55
N GLY A 77 -10.67 6.88 8.47
CA GLY A 77 -9.89 7.16 7.26
C GLY A 77 -9.00 5.98 6.85
N ALA A 78 -8.24 5.43 7.80
CA ALA A 78 -7.34 4.30 7.58
C ALA A 78 -8.10 3.04 7.10
N MET A 79 -9.26 2.74 7.69
CA MET A 79 -10.10 1.62 7.23
C MET A 79 -10.63 1.84 5.82
N VAL A 80 -11.20 3.02 5.51
CA VAL A 80 -11.76 3.30 4.18
C VAL A 80 -10.66 3.22 3.11
N LEU A 81 -9.51 3.84 3.37
CA LEU A 81 -8.36 3.81 2.49
C LEU A 81 -7.80 2.39 2.32
N GLY A 82 -7.69 1.63 3.41
CA GLY A 82 -7.13 0.28 3.40
C GLY A 82 -8.05 -0.73 2.72
N LEU A 83 -9.36 -0.66 2.95
CA LEU A 83 -10.36 -1.45 2.22
C LEU A 83 -10.31 -1.14 0.72
N ARG A 84 -10.17 0.13 0.36
CA ARG A 84 -10.03 0.56 -1.04
C ARG A 84 -8.73 0.02 -1.65
N PHE A 85 -7.62 0.04 -0.90
CA PHE A 85 -6.33 -0.52 -1.35
C PHE A 85 -6.43 -2.04 -1.57
N LEU A 86 -7.10 -2.74 -0.65
CA LEU A 86 -7.36 -4.17 -0.75
C LEU A 86 -8.23 -4.52 -1.96
N GLN A 87 -9.26 -3.71 -2.27
CA GLN A 87 -10.06 -3.87 -3.50
C GLN A 87 -9.19 -3.79 -4.76
N TYR A 88 -8.23 -2.88 -4.82
CA TYR A 88 -7.28 -2.77 -5.93
C TYR A 88 -6.34 -3.97 -6.00
N ALA A 89 -5.82 -4.44 -4.87
CA ALA A 89 -4.95 -5.61 -4.81
C ALA A 89 -5.68 -6.89 -5.26
N VAL A 90 -6.94 -7.08 -4.86
CA VAL A 90 -7.78 -8.21 -5.30
C VAL A 90 -8.08 -8.14 -6.79
N ARG A 91 -8.41 -6.95 -7.31
CA ARG A 91 -8.60 -6.74 -8.76
C ARG A 91 -7.32 -7.08 -9.55
N LEU A 92 -6.18 -6.66 -9.03
CA LEU A 92 -4.89 -6.98 -9.63
C LEU A 92 -4.64 -8.50 -9.68
N LEU A 93 -4.90 -9.21 -8.56
CA LEU A 93 -4.75 -10.67 -8.48
C LEU A 93 -5.72 -11.45 -9.37
N ARG A 94 -6.88 -10.88 -9.70
CA ARG A 94 -7.83 -11.49 -10.63
C ARG A 94 -7.36 -11.43 -12.09
N GLY A 95 -6.18 -10.87 -12.36
CA GLY A 95 -5.62 -10.76 -13.70
C GLY A 95 -6.26 -9.64 -14.53
N ASP A 96 -6.88 -8.67 -13.86
CA ASP A 96 -7.52 -7.54 -14.52
C ASP A 96 -6.42 -6.61 -15.07
N ASP A 97 -6.49 -6.37 -16.38
CA ASP A 97 -5.67 -5.54 -17.29
C ASP A 97 -4.42 -4.82 -16.71
N ARG A 98 -3.35 -4.69 -17.52
CA ARG A 98 -2.08 -4.00 -17.17
C ARG A 98 -2.29 -2.55 -16.67
N ARG A 99 -3.47 -1.97 -16.96
CA ARG A 99 -3.97 -0.69 -16.46
C ARG A 99 -4.29 -0.69 -14.96
N VAL A 100 -4.73 -1.80 -14.39
CA VAL A 100 -5.02 -1.95 -12.95
C VAL A 100 -3.74 -1.84 -12.14
N ALA A 101 -2.62 -2.41 -12.59
CA ALA A 101 -1.32 -2.25 -11.96
C ALA A 101 -0.93 -0.77 -11.78
N LEU A 102 -1.10 0.02 -12.85
CA LEU A 102 -0.82 1.46 -12.81
C LEU A 102 -1.81 2.23 -11.92
N LYS A 103 -3.10 1.82 -11.89
CA LYS A 103 -4.11 2.40 -10.99
C LYS A 103 -3.78 2.10 -9.53
N THR A 104 -3.41 0.86 -9.20
CA THR A 104 -2.98 0.45 -7.85
C THR A 104 -1.75 1.25 -7.41
N PHE A 105 -0.77 1.43 -8.31
CA PHE A 105 0.39 2.28 -8.07
C PHE A 105 0.00 3.73 -7.76
N LYS A 106 -0.79 4.39 -8.63
CA LYS A 106 -1.22 5.78 -8.41
C LYS A 106 -2.02 5.91 -7.11
N PHE A 107 -2.94 4.99 -6.88
CA PHE A 107 -3.76 4.98 -5.68
C PHE A 107 -2.93 4.74 -4.41
N SER A 108 -1.84 3.98 -4.45
CA SER A 108 -0.95 3.80 -3.30
C SER A 108 -0.31 5.12 -2.83
N ILE A 109 0.05 6.02 -3.74
CA ILE A 109 0.60 7.34 -3.39
C ILE A 109 -0.49 8.19 -2.75
N THR A 110 -1.68 8.21 -3.37
CA THR A 110 -2.85 8.91 -2.81
C THR A 110 -3.22 8.35 -1.43
N TYR A 111 -3.17 7.02 -1.26
CA TYR A 111 -3.39 6.34 0.02
C TYR A 111 -2.45 6.90 1.08
N LEU A 112 -1.13 6.94 0.81
CA LEU A 112 -0.16 7.43 1.78
C LEU A 112 -0.37 8.90 2.09
N MET A 113 -0.54 9.75 1.06
CA MET A 113 -0.83 11.17 1.24
C MET A 113 -2.06 11.41 2.11
N VAL A 114 -3.20 10.79 1.76
CA VAL A 114 -4.44 10.99 2.49
C VAL A 114 -4.32 10.43 3.90
N LEU A 115 -3.65 9.29 4.09
CA LEU A 115 -3.43 8.71 5.42
C LEU A 115 -2.61 9.64 6.33
N PHE A 116 -1.56 10.27 5.80
CA PHE A 116 -0.80 11.28 6.55
C PHE A 116 -1.60 12.55 6.82
N VAL A 117 -2.40 13.02 5.86
CA VAL A 117 -3.28 14.19 6.06
C VAL A 117 -4.31 13.90 7.14
N VAL A 118 -5.00 12.75 7.08
CA VAL A 118 -5.97 12.33 8.09
C VAL A 118 -5.30 12.20 9.46
N LEU A 119 -4.11 11.62 9.53
CA LEU A 119 -3.34 11.52 10.78
C LEU A 119 -2.99 12.90 11.35
N LEU A 120 -2.60 13.85 10.50
CA LEU A 120 -2.25 15.21 10.93
C LEU A 120 -3.49 15.98 11.41
N VAL A 121 -4.61 15.86 10.68
CA VAL A 121 -5.90 16.47 11.06
C VAL A 121 -6.41 15.89 12.37
N ASP A 122 -6.41 14.56 12.51
CA ASP A 122 -6.86 13.89 13.73
C ASP A 122 -5.98 14.26 14.93
N HIS A 123 -4.66 14.32 14.74
CA HIS A 123 -3.74 14.77 15.78
C HIS A 123 -4.02 16.22 16.21
N TYR A 124 -4.26 17.15 15.28
CA TYR A 124 -4.50 18.57 15.61
C TYR A 124 -5.90 18.85 16.18
N VAL A 125 -6.87 17.96 15.96
CA VAL A 125 -8.25 18.12 16.45
C VAL A 125 -8.42 17.52 17.85
N PHE A 126 -7.71 16.42 18.16
CA PHE A 126 -7.83 15.72 19.44
C PHE A 126 -6.68 15.97 20.43
N PHE A 127 -5.57 16.57 19.99
CA PHE A 127 -4.43 16.99 20.82
C PHE A 127 -4.06 18.45 20.54
#